data_AF-A0A7C2W4M4-F1
#
_entry.id   AF-A0A7C2W4M4-F1
#
_cell.length_a   1.000
_cell.length_b   1.000
_cell.length_c   1.000
_cell.angle_alpha   90.00
_cell.angle_beta   90.00
_cell.angle_gamma   90.00
#
_symmetry.space_group_name_H-M   'P 1'
#
loop_
_entity.id
_entity.type
_entity.pdbx_description
1 polymer ?
#
loop_
_entity_poly.entity_id
_entity_poly.type
_entity_poly.pdbx_seq_one_letter_code
_entity_poly.pdbx_strand_id
1 'polypeptide(L)'
;AENPAGLRLLMTWDGAAAAQVSAPLGPFFGCSDAGRPATDVKGLWTGFADGWFYCYLPMPFHTSAKIEIANDMDAQVAVTAQAGWIARPPDDDAAYFHARRYDHALVEPGRDYEVLDATGRGHFVGIVMDRPGHMEGDDSFFVDGAREPVIRGTGTEDFFNFAWGLSHTGDYALHGITIQGGPVCYRMHIPATVPFARSLKITWEHGHDVQAGPNTHQGRYSGVVFYYVLGE
;
A
#
# COMPACT_ATOMS: atom_id res chain seq x y z
N ALA A 1 16.12 -6.36 -9.77
CA ALA A 1 17.30 -5.63 -9.29
C ALA A 1 17.73 -6.22 -7.95
N GLU A 2 19.03 -6.35 -7.68
CA GLU A 2 19.52 -6.81 -6.37
C GLU A 2 19.18 -5.81 -5.24
N ASN A 3 19.10 -4.51 -5.58
CA ASN A 3 18.58 -3.46 -4.71
C ASN A 3 17.50 -2.65 -5.46
N PRO A 4 16.22 -2.70 -5.04
CA PRO A 4 15.15 -1.91 -5.65
C PRO A 4 15.05 -0.46 -5.13
N ALA A 5 15.87 -0.05 -4.16
CA ALA A 5 15.86 1.33 -3.66
C ALA A 5 16.10 2.32 -4.80
N GLY A 6 15.36 3.43 -4.81
CA GLY A 6 15.43 4.45 -5.87
C GLY A 6 14.79 4.06 -7.20
N LEU A 7 14.18 2.87 -7.30
CA LEU A 7 13.37 2.46 -8.44
C LEU A 7 11.88 2.59 -8.14
N ARG A 8 11.12 3.04 -9.12
CA ARG A 8 9.66 3.15 -9.06
C ARG A 8 8.98 2.34 -10.14
N LEU A 9 7.86 1.74 -9.78
CA LEU A 9 6.93 1.09 -10.70
C LEU A 9 5.87 2.08 -11.11
N LEU A 10 5.72 2.27 -12.42
CA LEU A 10 4.67 3.08 -13.02
C LEU A 10 3.81 2.16 -13.90
N MET A 11 2.49 2.24 -13.75
CA MET A 11 1.56 1.56 -14.66
C MET A 11 0.48 2.51 -15.14
N THR A 12 0.22 2.48 -16.44
CA THR A 12 -0.81 3.26 -17.11
C THR A 12 -1.73 2.30 -17.86
N TRP A 13 -3.04 2.44 -17.62
CA TRP A 13 -4.07 1.66 -18.29
C TRP A 13 -4.74 2.52 -19.35
N ASP A 14 -4.98 1.96 -20.53
CA ASP A 14 -5.81 2.53 -21.58
C ASP A 14 -5.46 3.96 -22.00
N GLY A 15 -4.16 4.27 -21.98
CA GLY A 15 -3.65 5.57 -22.39
C GLY A 15 -3.98 6.71 -21.43
N ALA A 16 -4.33 6.42 -20.18
CA ALA A 16 -4.59 7.44 -19.16
C ALA A 16 -3.45 8.47 -19.08
N ALA A 17 -3.80 9.74 -18.89
CA ALA A 17 -2.84 10.85 -18.90
C ALA A 17 -1.82 10.80 -17.75
N ALA A 18 -2.17 10.13 -16.66
CA ALA A 18 -1.31 9.92 -15.50
C ALA A 18 -1.30 8.44 -15.11
N ALA A 19 -0.15 7.97 -14.61
CA ALA A 19 -0.01 6.61 -14.12
C ALA A 19 -0.95 6.37 -12.94
N GLN A 20 -1.77 5.32 -13.04
CA GLN A 20 -2.72 4.92 -11.99
C GLN A 20 -2.01 4.11 -10.89
N VAL A 21 -0.88 3.50 -11.22
CA VAL A 21 0.08 2.93 -10.28
C VAL A 21 1.35 3.79 -10.30
N SER A 22 1.75 4.30 -9.13
CA SER A 22 3.04 4.95 -8.92
C SER A 22 3.53 4.67 -7.51
N ALA A 23 4.50 3.76 -7.38
CA ALA A 23 5.02 3.32 -6.10
C ALA A 23 6.50 2.92 -6.17
N PRO A 24 7.30 3.10 -5.09
CA PRO A 24 8.61 2.48 -5.00
C PRO A 24 8.50 0.96 -5.08
N LEU A 25 9.47 0.30 -5.75
CA LEU A 25 9.39 -1.15 -6.00
C LEU A 25 9.26 -1.96 -4.70
N GLY A 26 10.11 -1.69 -3.69
CA GLY A 26 10.08 -2.44 -2.41
C GLY A 26 8.69 -2.43 -1.75
N PRO A 27 8.17 -1.26 -1.34
CA PRO A 27 6.84 -1.12 -0.76
C PRO A 27 5.69 -1.67 -1.61
N PHE A 28 5.75 -1.55 -2.95
CA PHE A 28 4.74 -2.17 -3.82
C PHE A 28 4.69 -3.70 -3.64
N PHE A 29 5.86 -4.31 -3.40
CA PHE A 29 6.04 -5.74 -3.23
C PHE A 29 6.08 -6.22 -1.76
N GLY A 30 5.50 -5.46 -0.83
CA GLY A 30 5.47 -5.86 0.59
C GLY A 30 6.83 -5.78 1.30
N CYS A 31 7.77 -5.01 0.73
CA CYS A 31 9.14 -4.88 1.22
C CYS A 31 9.45 -3.45 1.64
N SER A 32 10.57 -3.24 2.36
CA SER A 32 10.96 -1.89 2.77
C SER A 32 11.51 -1.05 1.60
N ASP A 33 11.53 0.27 1.78
CA ASP A 33 12.25 1.18 0.86
C ASP A 33 13.75 0.86 0.78
N ALA A 34 14.30 0.25 1.84
CA ALA A 34 15.73 -0.04 1.95
C ALA A 34 16.18 -1.17 1.02
N GLY A 35 15.25 -1.94 0.48
CA GLY A 35 15.53 -2.84 -0.63
C GLY A 35 14.91 -4.22 -0.49
N ARG A 36 15.64 -5.21 -0.99
CA ARG A 36 15.27 -6.63 -0.93
C ARG A 36 15.34 -7.13 0.52
N PRO A 37 14.35 -7.88 1.01
CA PRO A 37 14.42 -8.46 2.35
C PRO A 37 15.53 -9.53 2.41
N ALA A 38 16.05 -9.76 3.62
CA ALA A 38 17.09 -10.75 3.86
C ALA A 38 16.57 -12.19 3.77
N THR A 39 15.27 -12.37 4.01
CA THR A 39 14.54 -13.64 3.93
C THR A 39 13.33 -13.47 3.03
N ASP A 40 12.70 -14.58 2.65
CA ASP A 40 11.41 -14.50 1.97
C ASP A 40 10.36 -13.79 2.84
N VAL A 41 9.44 -13.12 2.16
CA VAL A 41 8.22 -12.51 2.72
C VAL A 41 7.06 -12.95 1.84
N LYS A 42 6.15 -13.76 2.39
CA LYS A 42 5.13 -14.50 1.62
C LYS A 42 3.70 -14.06 1.94
N GLY A 43 3.26 -12.95 1.34
CA GLY A 43 1.85 -12.60 1.27
C GLY A 43 1.13 -13.31 0.10
N LEU A 44 -0.20 -13.35 0.13
CA LEU A 44 -1.01 -14.04 -0.89
C LEU A 44 -0.83 -13.43 -2.28
N TRP A 45 -0.89 -12.10 -2.39
CA TRP A 45 -0.73 -11.41 -3.67
C TRP A 45 0.49 -10.53 -3.78
N THR A 46 1.25 -10.29 -2.71
CA THR A 46 2.51 -9.52 -2.77
C THR A 46 3.55 -10.13 -1.86
N GLY A 47 4.82 -9.97 -2.24
CA GLY A 47 5.94 -10.43 -1.44
C GLY A 47 7.24 -10.57 -2.23
N PHE A 48 8.20 -11.21 -1.58
CA PHE A 48 9.48 -11.59 -2.15
C PHE A 48 9.76 -13.06 -1.81
N ALA A 49 9.91 -13.90 -2.82
CA ALA A 49 10.17 -15.33 -2.65
C ALA A 49 11.01 -15.86 -3.81
N ASP A 50 11.89 -16.81 -3.51
CA ASP A 50 12.70 -17.52 -4.52
C ASP A 50 13.52 -16.56 -5.42
N GLY A 51 13.94 -15.42 -4.85
CA GLY A 51 14.71 -14.39 -5.57
C GLY A 51 13.88 -13.39 -6.37
N TRP A 52 12.55 -13.49 -6.35
CA TRP A 52 11.64 -12.64 -7.12
C TRP A 52 10.70 -11.84 -6.24
N PHE A 53 10.55 -10.56 -6.57
CA PHE A 53 9.38 -9.80 -6.16
C PHE A 53 8.18 -10.24 -6.98
N TYR A 54 7.02 -10.42 -6.37
CA TYR A 54 5.82 -10.87 -7.06
C TYR A 54 4.58 -10.04 -6.70
N CYS A 55 3.70 -9.84 -7.67
CA CYS A 55 2.36 -9.30 -7.47
C CYS A 55 1.34 -10.12 -8.26
N TYR A 56 0.29 -10.60 -7.61
CA TYR A 56 -0.78 -11.41 -8.21
C TYR A 56 -2.14 -10.71 -8.24
N LEU A 57 -2.20 -9.42 -7.92
CA LEU A 57 -3.44 -8.66 -8.06
C LEU A 57 -3.86 -8.60 -9.53
N PRO A 58 -5.15 -8.83 -9.84
CA PRO A 58 -5.68 -8.60 -11.18
C PRO A 58 -5.49 -7.14 -11.60
N MET A 59 -5.04 -6.90 -12.83
CA MET A 59 -4.88 -5.53 -13.36
C MET A 59 -5.62 -5.43 -14.69
N PRO A 60 -6.95 -5.22 -14.68
CA PRO A 60 -7.74 -5.12 -15.90
C PRO A 60 -7.33 -3.91 -16.75
N PHE A 61 -7.38 -4.08 -18.07
CA PHE A 61 -7.27 -3.03 -19.07
C PHE A 61 -8.08 -3.43 -20.32
N HIS A 62 -8.69 -2.47 -21.01
CA HIS A 62 -9.59 -2.72 -22.14
C HIS A 62 -8.87 -2.65 -23.50
N THR A 63 -7.86 -1.79 -23.61
CA THR A 63 -7.16 -1.45 -24.86
C THR A 63 -5.65 -1.65 -24.75
N SER A 64 -5.02 -1.20 -23.67
CA SER A 64 -3.58 -1.24 -23.51
C SER A 64 -3.13 -1.15 -22.04
N ALA A 65 -2.00 -1.78 -21.76
CA ALA A 65 -1.28 -1.64 -20.51
C ALA A 65 0.16 -1.22 -20.79
N LYS A 66 0.63 -0.21 -20.08
CA LYS A 66 2.03 0.24 -20.10
C LYS A 66 2.60 0.07 -18.70
N ILE A 67 3.65 -0.76 -18.57
CA ILE A 67 4.38 -0.98 -17.32
C ILE A 67 5.79 -0.45 -17.50
N GLU A 68 6.21 0.43 -16.61
CA GLU A 68 7.52 1.07 -16.66
C GLU A 68 8.22 0.95 -15.31
N ILE A 69 9.55 0.85 -15.36
CA ILE A 69 10.41 0.95 -14.18
C ILE A 69 11.24 2.21 -14.35
N ALA A 70 10.92 3.23 -13.55
CA ALA A 70 11.68 4.46 -13.49
C ALA A 70 12.85 4.30 -12.51
N ASN A 71 14.01 4.80 -12.91
CA ASN A 71 15.20 4.88 -12.07
C ASN A 71 15.49 6.34 -11.75
N ASP A 72 15.32 6.73 -10.49
CA ASP A 72 15.55 8.11 -10.05
C ASP A 72 16.99 8.34 -9.54
N MET A 73 17.86 7.36 -9.73
CA MET A 73 19.27 7.42 -9.33
C MET A 73 20.18 7.68 -10.53
N ASP A 74 21.38 8.20 -10.25
CA ASP A 74 22.44 8.35 -11.27
C ASP A 74 23.05 7.00 -11.70
N ALA A 75 22.97 5.99 -10.84
CA ALA A 75 23.55 4.69 -11.09
C ALA A 75 22.69 3.86 -12.06
N GLN A 76 23.32 3.20 -13.04
CA GLN A 76 22.63 2.22 -13.88
C GLN A 76 22.29 0.96 -13.07
N VAL A 77 21.09 0.43 -13.30
CA VAL A 77 20.60 -0.77 -12.62
C VAL A 77 20.12 -1.80 -13.65
N ALA A 78 20.60 -3.04 -13.51
CA ALA A 78 20.07 -4.16 -14.28
C ALA A 78 18.73 -4.62 -13.68
N VAL A 79 17.70 -4.68 -14.53
CA VAL A 79 16.36 -5.11 -14.12
C VAL A 79 15.91 -6.27 -15.00
N THR A 80 15.60 -7.38 -14.34
CA THR A 80 14.87 -8.50 -14.95
C THR A 80 13.44 -8.45 -14.43
N ALA A 81 12.48 -8.44 -15.33
CA ALA A 81 11.05 -8.42 -15.01
C ALA A 81 10.27 -9.35 -15.94
N GLN A 82 9.16 -9.86 -15.44
CA GLN A 82 8.21 -10.66 -16.21
C GLN A 82 6.80 -10.19 -15.88
N ALA A 83 5.95 -10.10 -16.91
CA ALA A 83 4.54 -9.81 -16.76
C ALA A 83 3.76 -10.88 -17.53
N GLY A 84 2.81 -11.52 -16.85
CA GLY A 84 1.85 -12.44 -17.45
C GLY A 84 0.49 -11.76 -17.58
N TRP A 85 -0.23 -12.03 -18.67
CA TRP A 85 -1.59 -11.54 -18.86
C TRP A 85 -2.46 -12.60 -19.53
N ILE A 86 -3.77 -12.43 -19.40
CA ILE A 86 -4.76 -13.26 -20.10
C ILE A 86 -5.23 -12.46 -21.31
N ALA A 87 -5.07 -13.02 -22.52
CA ALA A 87 -5.50 -12.38 -23.76
C ALA A 87 -7.03 -12.50 -23.97
N ARG A 88 -7.80 -11.93 -23.04
CA ARG A 88 -9.26 -11.80 -23.14
C ARG A 88 -9.69 -10.41 -22.66
N PRO A 89 -10.75 -9.82 -23.22
CA PRO A 89 -11.34 -8.60 -22.67
C PRO A 89 -11.75 -8.81 -21.21
N PRO A 90 -11.56 -7.80 -20.34
CA PRO A 90 -12.17 -7.81 -19.02
C PRO A 90 -13.69 -7.61 -19.13
N ASP A 91 -14.40 -7.76 -18.03
CA ASP A 91 -15.82 -7.42 -17.95
C ASP A 91 -16.00 -5.89 -18.11
N ASP A 92 -17.15 -5.44 -18.62
CA ASP A 92 -17.40 -4.01 -18.91
C ASP A 92 -17.34 -3.12 -17.64
N ASP A 93 -17.61 -3.71 -16.47
CA ASP A 93 -17.53 -3.05 -15.16
C ASP A 93 -16.24 -3.39 -14.39
N ALA A 94 -15.22 -3.91 -15.07
CA ALA A 94 -13.92 -4.14 -14.46
C ALA A 94 -13.27 -2.81 -14.08
N ALA A 95 -12.96 -2.67 -12.79
CA ALA A 95 -12.27 -1.50 -12.28
C ALA A 95 -10.75 -1.57 -12.57
N TYR A 96 -10.15 -0.40 -12.81
CA TYR A 96 -8.71 -0.27 -12.98
C TYR A 96 -8.01 -0.44 -11.64
N PHE A 97 -6.85 -1.08 -11.65
CA PHE A 97 -6.00 -1.21 -10.48
C PHE A 97 -5.21 0.08 -10.23
N HIS A 98 -5.19 0.54 -8.98
CA HIS A 98 -4.41 1.68 -8.54
C HIS A 98 -3.50 1.29 -7.38
N ALA A 99 -2.31 1.87 -7.37
CA ALA A 99 -1.47 1.87 -6.18
C ALA A 99 -0.75 3.21 -6.04
N ARG A 100 -0.79 3.78 -4.83
CA ARG A 100 -0.19 5.08 -4.56
C ARG A 100 0.67 5.03 -3.31
N ARG A 101 1.84 5.67 -3.40
CA ARG A 101 2.70 5.95 -2.25
C ARG A 101 2.14 7.15 -1.47
N TYR A 102 2.00 7.01 -0.15
CA TYR A 102 1.96 8.13 0.77
C TYR A 102 3.30 8.21 1.51
N ASP A 103 3.82 9.40 1.70
CA ASP A 103 5.14 9.60 2.29
C ASP A 103 5.23 10.94 3.02
N HIS A 104 4.97 10.90 4.33
CA HIS A 104 5.02 12.06 5.19
C HIS A 104 6.37 12.08 5.89
N ALA A 105 7.29 12.95 5.43
CA ALA A 105 8.63 13.07 6.01
C ALA A 105 8.61 13.45 7.50
N LEU A 106 7.63 14.27 7.88
CA LEU A 106 7.31 14.63 9.25
C LEU A 106 5.81 14.90 9.35
N VAL A 107 5.16 14.25 10.31
CA VAL A 107 3.73 14.41 10.59
C VAL A 107 3.45 15.56 11.57
N GLU A 108 2.27 16.17 11.45
CA GLU A 108 1.83 17.29 12.29
C GLU A 108 1.30 16.78 13.64
N PRO A 109 1.84 17.24 14.80
CA PRO A 109 1.33 16.86 16.11
C PRO A 109 -0.16 17.15 16.29
N GLY A 110 -0.89 16.21 16.90
CA GLY A 110 -2.33 16.35 17.14
C GLY A 110 -3.22 16.14 15.91
N ARG A 111 -2.66 15.76 14.75
CA ARG A 111 -3.40 15.56 13.50
C ARG A 111 -2.98 14.29 12.78
N ASP A 112 -3.97 13.48 12.40
CA ASP A 112 -3.76 12.30 11.57
C ASP A 112 -3.03 12.62 10.27
N TYR A 113 -2.23 11.68 9.78
CA TYR A 113 -1.67 11.75 8.44
C TYR A 113 -2.61 11.11 7.41
N GLU A 114 -2.59 11.63 6.19
CA GLU A 114 -3.41 11.11 5.10
C GLU A 114 -2.74 9.90 4.44
N VAL A 115 -3.48 8.82 4.30
CA VAL A 115 -3.04 7.58 3.66
C VAL A 115 -3.60 7.47 2.24
N LEU A 116 -4.85 7.91 2.05
CA LEU A 116 -5.52 7.92 0.75
C LEU A 116 -6.57 9.04 0.72
N ASP A 117 -6.67 9.74 -0.41
CA ASP A 117 -7.83 10.56 -0.80
C ASP A 117 -8.15 10.24 -2.26
N ALA A 118 -9.16 9.40 -2.47
CA ALA A 118 -9.58 8.90 -3.77
C ALA A 118 -11.00 9.34 -4.11
N THR A 119 -11.22 9.64 -5.39
CA THR A 119 -12.53 9.96 -5.95
C THR A 119 -12.93 8.93 -7.00
N GLY A 120 -14.23 8.79 -7.25
CA GLY A 120 -14.79 7.83 -8.19
C GLY A 120 -15.54 6.71 -7.48
N ARG A 121 -15.90 5.67 -8.22
CA ARG A 121 -16.56 4.47 -7.70
C ARG A 121 -15.57 3.32 -7.69
N GLY A 122 -15.38 2.67 -6.56
CA GLY A 122 -14.28 1.74 -6.39
C GLY A 122 -14.30 0.98 -5.09
N HIS A 123 -13.17 0.36 -4.76
CA HIS A 123 -12.97 -0.32 -3.48
C HIS A 123 -11.50 -0.40 -3.09
N PHE A 124 -11.20 -0.21 -1.81
CA PHE A 124 -9.88 -0.42 -1.22
C PHE A 124 -9.62 -1.91 -1.00
N VAL A 125 -8.41 -2.39 -1.32
CA VAL A 125 -8.04 -3.81 -1.26
C VAL A 125 -6.81 -4.12 -0.43
N GLY A 126 -6.07 -3.12 0.04
CA GLY A 126 -4.99 -3.36 0.98
C GLY A 126 -3.98 -2.23 1.07
N ILE A 127 -3.02 -2.43 1.96
CA ILE A 127 -1.96 -1.49 2.26
C ILE A 127 -0.70 -2.23 2.68
N VAL A 128 0.45 -1.67 2.28
CA VAL A 128 1.77 -1.98 2.83
C VAL A 128 2.29 -0.72 3.52
N MET A 129 2.68 -0.82 4.79
CA MET A 129 3.38 0.23 5.53
C MET A 129 4.85 -0.13 5.67
N ASP A 130 5.72 0.65 5.05
CA ASP A 130 7.18 0.50 5.15
C ASP A 130 7.73 1.19 6.41
N ARG A 131 7.12 2.32 6.79
CA ARG A 131 7.41 3.04 8.03
C ARG A 131 6.10 3.25 8.80
N PRO A 132 5.61 2.23 9.53
CA PRO A 132 4.38 2.33 10.31
C PRO A 132 4.55 3.22 11.55
N GLY A 133 5.79 3.50 11.97
CA GLY A 133 6.08 4.32 13.14
C GLY A 133 5.61 3.67 14.44
N HIS A 134 4.90 4.42 15.27
CA HIS A 134 4.33 3.92 16.52
C HIS A 134 3.11 3.03 16.25
N MET A 135 2.95 1.96 17.03
CA MET A 135 1.92 0.94 16.75
C MET A 135 0.53 1.32 17.28
N GLU A 136 0.39 2.23 18.23
CA GLU A 136 -0.92 2.59 18.81
C GLU A 136 -1.77 3.56 17.97
N GLY A 137 -1.49 3.73 16.66
CA GLY A 137 -2.21 4.70 15.82
C GLY A 137 -3.51 4.13 15.24
N ASP A 138 -4.66 4.74 15.54
CA ASP A 138 -5.94 4.32 14.97
C ASP A 138 -6.06 4.67 13.48
N ASP A 139 -6.58 3.75 12.67
CA ASP A 139 -7.01 4.03 11.30
C ASP A 139 -8.43 4.61 11.25
N SER A 140 -8.70 5.49 10.29
CA SER A 140 -10.00 6.11 10.10
C SER A 140 -10.39 6.16 8.62
N PHE A 141 -11.50 5.54 8.26
CA PHE A 141 -12.02 5.49 6.89
C PHE A 141 -13.29 6.33 6.76
N PHE A 142 -13.28 7.30 5.86
CA PHE A 142 -14.39 8.18 5.54
C PHE A 142 -14.89 7.83 4.14
N VAL A 143 -16.06 7.20 4.08
CA VAL A 143 -16.67 6.73 2.82
C VAL A 143 -17.68 7.75 2.31
N ASP A 144 -17.60 8.08 1.02
CA ASP A 144 -18.54 8.91 0.26
C ASP A 144 -18.85 10.29 0.89
N GLY A 145 -17.83 10.90 1.50
CA GLY A 145 -17.92 12.22 2.12
C GLY A 145 -18.56 12.24 3.51
N ALA A 146 -18.59 11.09 4.20
CA ALA A 146 -18.98 11.03 5.61
C ALA A 146 -18.17 12.02 6.46
N ARG A 147 -18.84 12.73 7.38
CA ARG A 147 -18.19 13.71 8.28
C ARG A 147 -17.43 13.04 9.42
N GLU A 148 -17.88 11.85 9.81
CA GLU A 148 -17.24 11.00 10.81
C GLU A 148 -16.78 9.71 10.11
N PRO A 149 -15.66 9.10 10.55
CA PRO A 149 -15.20 7.85 9.97
C PRO A 149 -16.22 6.73 10.22
N VAL A 150 -16.48 5.98 9.15
CA VAL A 150 -17.40 4.84 9.11
C VAL A 150 -16.72 3.57 9.65
N ILE A 151 -15.39 3.50 9.50
CA ILE A 151 -14.54 2.47 10.11
C ILE A 151 -13.50 3.22 10.95
N ARG A 152 -13.38 2.80 12.21
CA ARG A 152 -12.38 3.28 13.16
C ARG A 152 -11.60 2.07 13.68
N GLY A 153 -10.28 2.19 13.67
CA GLY A 153 -9.35 1.24 14.26
C GLY A 153 -9.24 1.36 15.77
N THR A 154 -8.25 0.64 16.30
CA THR A 154 -7.86 0.63 17.72
C THR A 154 -6.34 0.63 17.92
N GLY A 155 -5.59 0.64 16.82
CA GLY A 155 -4.14 0.55 16.78
C GLY A 155 -3.66 0.09 15.40
N THR A 156 -2.46 0.48 15.03
CA THR A 156 -1.78 0.07 13.81
C THR A 156 -1.52 -1.44 13.85
N GLU A 157 -0.99 -2.02 14.94
CA GLU A 157 -0.79 -3.46 15.00
C GLU A 157 -2.11 -4.24 14.97
N ASP A 158 -3.14 -3.69 15.63
CA ASP A 158 -4.49 -4.25 15.64
C ASP A 158 -5.06 -4.28 14.22
N PHE A 159 -4.88 -3.19 13.46
CA PHE A 159 -5.24 -3.16 12.05
C PHE A 159 -4.50 -4.25 11.27
N PHE A 160 -3.26 -4.61 11.60
CA PHE A 160 -2.54 -5.70 10.93
C PHE A 160 -2.88 -7.10 11.48
N ASN A 161 -3.91 -7.22 12.33
CA ASN A 161 -4.31 -8.44 13.05
C ASN A 161 -3.25 -9.00 14.00
N PHE A 162 -2.40 -8.13 14.55
CA PHE A 162 -1.50 -8.41 15.66
C PHE A 162 -2.05 -7.75 16.93
N ALA A 163 -1.29 -7.84 18.03
CA ALA A 163 -1.62 -7.20 19.29
C ALA A 163 -0.34 -6.99 20.12
N TRP A 164 -0.39 -6.05 21.08
CA TRP A 164 0.71 -5.75 22.00
C TRP A 164 1.98 -5.30 21.25
N GLY A 165 1.82 -4.32 20.36
CA GLY A 165 2.87 -3.75 19.54
C GLY A 165 3.60 -4.79 18.69
N LEU A 166 4.92 -4.84 18.82
CA LEU A 166 5.80 -5.74 18.04
C LEU A 166 6.17 -7.03 18.79
N SER A 167 5.38 -7.42 19.79
CA SER A 167 5.63 -8.64 20.57
C SER A 167 5.62 -9.92 19.73
N HIS A 168 4.86 -9.93 18.63
CA HIS A 168 4.76 -11.00 17.66
C HIS A 168 4.87 -10.42 16.25
N THR A 169 5.60 -11.11 15.38
CA THR A 169 5.84 -10.71 13.99
C THR A 169 5.82 -11.96 13.11
N GLY A 170 5.54 -11.78 11.82
CA GLY A 170 5.46 -12.88 10.86
C GLY A 170 4.78 -12.46 9.56
N ASP A 171 4.87 -13.34 8.58
CA ASP A 171 4.21 -13.25 7.28
C ASP A 171 3.11 -14.31 7.17
N TYR A 172 1.86 -13.85 7.03
CA TYR A 172 0.71 -14.70 6.73
C TYR A 172 0.13 -14.35 5.37
N ALA A 173 -0.72 -15.23 4.84
CA ALA A 173 -1.31 -15.04 3.51
C ALA A 173 -2.00 -13.68 3.35
N LEU A 174 -2.76 -13.19 4.34
CA LEU A 174 -3.53 -11.95 4.19
C LEU A 174 -3.01 -10.77 5.01
N HIS A 175 -2.05 -10.97 5.89
CA HIS A 175 -1.48 -9.91 6.71
C HIS A 175 -0.11 -10.30 7.23
N GLY A 176 0.68 -9.34 7.68
CA GLY A 176 1.96 -9.61 8.32
C GLY A 176 2.60 -8.35 8.86
N ILE A 177 3.46 -8.54 9.85
CA ILE A 177 4.43 -7.55 10.31
C ILE A 177 5.79 -8.23 10.20
N THR A 178 6.59 -7.83 9.21
CA THR A 178 7.91 -8.42 8.94
C THR A 178 9.02 -7.46 9.34
N ILE A 179 10.21 -7.98 9.67
CA ILE A 179 11.34 -7.16 10.09
C ILE A 179 12.38 -7.09 8.96
N GLN A 180 12.44 -5.94 8.28
CA GLN A 180 13.27 -5.68 7.10
C GLN A 180 14.20 -4.48 7.34
N GLY A 181 14.91 -4.48 8.47
CA GLY A 181 15.62 -3.31 9.01
C GLY A 181 14.74 -2.37 9.85
N GLY A 182 13.42 -2.57 9.77
CA GLY A 182 12.35 -1.99 10.57
C GLY A 182 11.07 -2.79 10.31
N PRO A 183 9.97 -2.52 11.04
CA PRO A 183 8.70 -3.18 10.79
C PRO A 183 8.14 -2.76 9.42
N VAL A 184 7.87 -3.74 8.56
CA VAL A 184 7.08 -3.58 7.34
C VAL A 184 5.78 -4.35 7.53
N CYS A 185 4.68 -3.63 7.58
CA CYS A 185 3.36 -4.19 7.81
C CYS A 185 2.60 -4.31 6.49
N TYR A 186 1.82 -5.36 6.30
CA TYR A 186 0.90 -5.45 5.17
C TYR A 186 -0.42 -6.07 5.60
N ARG A 187 -1.52 -5.61 5.00
CA ARG A 187 -2.83 -6.25 5.12
C ARG A 187 -3.58 -6.20 3.81
N MET A 188 -4.09 -7.36 3.44
CA MET A 188 -4.86 -7.63 2.23
C MET A 188 -6.34 -7.69 2.61
N HIS A 189 -7.10 -6.71 2.15
CA HIS A 189 -8.53 -6.58 2.43
C HIS A 189 -9.42 -7.35 1.44
N ILE A 190 -8.91 -8.39 0.78
CA ILE A 190 -9.66 -9.15 -0.24
C ILE A 190 -11.00 -9.72 0.29
N PRO A 191 -11.11 -10.34 1.48
CA PRO A 191 -12.40 -10.83 1.97
C PRO A 191 -13.28 -9.72 2.57
N ALA A 192 -12.75 -8.51 2.73
CA ALA A 192 -13.38 -7.40 3.44
C ALA A 192 -13.02 -6.05 2.79
N THR A 193 -13.22 -5.96 1.49
CA THR A 193 -12.90 -4.73 0.75
C THR A 193 -13.77 -3.59 1.26
N VAL A 194 -13.25 -2.37 1.21
CA VAL A 194 -14.02 -1.17 1.59
C VAL A 194 -14.51 -0.50 0.32
N PRO A 195 -15.77 -0.73 -0.10
CA PRO A 195 -16.32 -0.10 -1.31
C PRO A 195 -16.67 1.37 -1.06
N PHE A 196 -16.63 2.15 -2.14
CA PHE A 196 -17.05 3.55 -2.14
C PHE A 196 -17.71 3.89 -3.49
N ALA A 197 -18.77 4.70 -3.47
CA ALA A 197 -19.50 5.09 -4.67
C ALA A 197 -19.02 6.42 -5.27
N ARG A 198 -18.41 7.30 -4.47
CA ARG A 198 -17.98 8.65 -4.83
C ARG A 198 -16.58 8.97 -4.36
N SER A 199 -16.23 8.58 -3.13
CA SER A 199 -14.90 8.86 -2.58
C SER A 199 -14.55 7.98 -1.39
N LEU A 200 -13.24 7.80 -1.19
CA LEU A 200 -12.69 7.18 0.00
C LEU A 200 -11.52 8.01 0.49
N LYS A 201 -11.63 8.48 1.74
CA LYS A 201 -10.50 9.06 2.46
C LYS A 201 -10.09 8.14 3.61
N ILE A 202 -8.80 7.91 3.74
CA ILE A 202 -8.20 7.14 4.84
C ILE A 202 -7.19 8.06 5.53
N THR A 203 -7.35 8.21 6.84
CA THR A 203 -6.38 8.85 7.72
C THR A 203 -5.89 7.87 8.77
N TRP A 204 -4.76 8.19 9.38
CA TRP A 204 -4.17 7.36 10.40
C TRP A 204 -3.53 8.21 11.48
N GLU A 205 -3.73 7.81 12.73
CA GLU A 205 -3.03 8.45 13.83
C GLU A 205 -1.56 8.04 13.86
N HIS A 206 -0.69 8.92 14.37
CA HIS A 206 0.72 8.62 14.57
C HIS A 206 1.04 8.45 16.05
N GLY A 207 0.44 7.43 16.64
CA GLY A 207 0.66 6.99 18.02
C GLY A 207 -0.23 7.67 19.05
N HIS A 208 -0.42 6.99 20.18
CA HIS A 208 -1.34 7.38 21.24
C HIS A 208 -0.59 7.39 22.57
N ASP A 209 -0.73 8.48 23.33
CA ASP A 209 -0.28 8.54 24.72
C ASP A 209 -1.48 8.65 25.66
N VAL A 210 -1.47 7.85 26.73
CA VAL A 210 -2.61 7.78 27.69
C VAL A 210 -2.93 9.11 28.39
N GLN A 211 -1.99 10.06 28.43
CA GLN A 211 -2.19 11.39 29.02
C GLN A 211 -2.36 12.48 27.97
N ALA A 212 -1.59 12.44 26.89
CA ALA A 212 -1.56 13.48 25.86
C ALA A 212 -2.53 13.22 24.69
N GLY A 213 -3.11 12.03 24.59
CA GLY A 213 -4.04 11.65 23.53
C GLY A 213 -3.34 11.16 22.25
N PRO A 214 -4.04 11.15 21.11
CA PRO A 214 -3.50 10.66 19.84
C PRO A 214 -2.54 11.63 19.18
N ASN A 215 -1.85 11.16 18.14
CA ASN A 215 -0.97 11.93 17.25
C ASN A 215 0.22 12.59 17.97
N THR A 216 0.88 11.84 18.84
CA THR A 216 1.99 12.34 19.68
C THR A 216 3.36 11.96 19.15
N HIS A 217 3.48 10.92 18.33
CA HIS A 217 4.76 10.41 17.87
C HIS A 217 5.19 11.06 16.54
N GLN A 218 6.22 11.89 16.61
CA GLN A 218 6.79 12.53 15.42
C GLN A 218 7.76 11.59 14.69
N GLY A 219 7.63 11.52 13.37
CA GLY A 219 8.52 10.73 12.52
C GLY A 219 8.09 10.75 11.08
N ARG A 220 8.77 9.94 10.27
CA ARG A 220 8.39 9.68 8.87
C ARG A 220 7.44 8.49 8.80
N TYR A 221 6.30 8.68 8.15
CA TYR A 221 5.26 7.66 7.97
C TYR A 221 5.01 7.45 6.50
N SER A 222 5.10 6.19 6.06
CA SER A 222 5.11 5.95 4.62
C SER A 222 4.74 4.52 4.23
N GLY A 223 4.07 4.37 3.09
CA GLY A 223 3.56 3.09 2.62
C GLY A 223 2.92 3.18 1.23
N VAL A 224 2.36 2.07 0.76
CA VAL A 224 1.63 1.99 -0.51
C VAL A 224 0.23 1.46 -0.25
N VAL A 225 -0.77 2.19 -0.72
CA VAL A 225 -2.17 1.77 -0.71
C VAL A 225 -2.56 1.19 -2.06
N PHE A 226 -3.44 0.19 -2.01
CA PHE A 226 -3.91 -0.56 -3.17
C PHE A 226 -5.44 -0.52 -3.21
N TYR A 227 -5.98 -0.13 -4.35
CA TYR A 227 -7.43 0.04 -4.53
C TYR A 227 -7.79 -0.09 -6.01
N TYR A 228 -9.08 -0.23 -6.30
CA TYR A 228 -9.60 -0.23 -7.65
C TYR A 228 -10.61 0.90 -7.83
N VAL A 229 -10.64 1.50 -9.02
CA VAL A 229 -11.62 2.53 -9.40
C VAL A 229 -12.15 2.23 -10.80
N LEU A 230 -13.46 2.32 -10.99
CA LEU A 230 -14.08 2.21 -12.31
C LEU A 230 -13.57 3.32 -13.23
N GLY A 231 -13.41 2.99 -14.51
CA GLY A 231 -13.21 3.98 -15.55
C GLY A 231 -14.37 4.97 -15.62
N GLU A 232 -14.06 6.20 -16.05
CA GLU A 232 -15.07 7.17 -16.47
C GLU A 232 -15.64 6.83 -17.85
#